data_AF-A0A561UKP6-F1
#
_entry.id   AF-A0A561UKP6-F1
#
_cell.length_a   1.000
_cell.length_b   1.000
_cell.length_c   1.000
_cell.angle_alpha   90.00
_cell.angle_beta   90.00
_cell.angle_gamma   90.00
#
_symmetry.space_group_name_H-M   'P 1'
#
loop_
_entity.id
_entity.type
_entity.pdbx_description
1 polymer ?
#
loop_
_entity_poly.entity_id
_entity_poly.type
_entity_poly.pdbx_seq_one_letter_code
_entity_poly.pdbx_strand_id
1 'polypeptide(L)'
;MGLQNTQLGLTVAGMLTKATSVAGQTAQLPLQYAQQLGLGAGTGAGQADTLYVATRTLAASAGEDLDLAGTLVDALGNTINLARLKGLVIVANAANTNPLVVGNAAANGFIAWCSGATATVNVRPGGLFALFAPDATAYPVTPGTADLLHVANGGAGSSVTYDVLVIGSSA
;
A
#
# COMPACT_ATOMS: atom_id res chain seq x y z
N MET A 1 -3.81 1.90 -22.77
CA MET A 1 -2.84 2.88 -22.22
C MET A 1 -1.91 2.09 -21.31
N GLY A 2 -0.60 2.32 -21.32
CA GLY A 2 0.33 1.53 -20.53
C GLY A 2 1.05 2.40 -19.51
N LEU A 3 1.10 1.97 -18.26
CA LEU A 3 1.86 2.61 -17.20
C LEU A 3 3.35 2.31 -17.43
N GLN A 4 4.15 3.33 -17.72
CA GLN A 4 5.56 3.16 -18.06
C GLN A 4 6.46 3.36 -16.84
N ASN A 5 7.59 2.65 -16.83
CA ASN A 5 8.72 2.90 -15.92
C ASN A 5 8.34 2.93 -14.43
N THR A 6 7.40 2.08 -14.00
CA THR A 6 7.01 2.05 -12.59
C THR A 6 8.07 1.35 -11.78
N GLN A 7 8.53 2.00 -10.71
CA GLN A 7 9.56 1.46 -9.82
C GLN A 7 9.17 1.65 -8.37
N LEU A 8 9.38 0.61 -7.58
CA LEU A 8 9.38 0.67 -6.13
C LEU A 8 10.76 0.26 -5.62
N GLY A 9 11.33 1.04 -4.70
CA GLY A 9 12.53 0.69 -3.98
C GLY A 9 12.29 0.70 -2.48
N LEU A 10 12.77 -0.35 -1.79
CA LEU A 10 12.92 -0.36 -0.34
C LEU A 10 14.41 -0.46 -0.03
N THR A 11 14.92 0.51 0.71
CA THR A 11 16.29 0.46 1.24
C THR A 11 16.26 0.55 2.76
N VAL A 12 16.99 -0.33 3.41
CA VAL A 12 17.24 -0.32 4.85
C VAL A 12 18.74 -0.25 5.06
N ALA A 13 19.20 0.81 5.71
CA ALA A 13 20.58 0.99 6.08
C ALA A 13 20.68 1.30 7.58
N GLY A 14 21.71 0.78 8.23
CA GLY A 14 21.92 1.01 9.65
C GLY A 14 23.30 0.56 10.11
N MET A 15 23.62 0.85 11.36
CA MET A 15 24.84 0.39 12.01
C MET A 15 24.52 -0.03 13.44
N LEU A 16 24.67 -1.32 13.72
CA LEU A 16 24.54 -1.81 15.09
C LEU A 16 25.89 -1.65 15.79
N THR A 17 25.89 -1.02 16.95
CA THR A 17 27.13 -0.76 17.71
C THR A 17 27.07 -1.36 19.10
N LYS A 18 28.20 -1.90 19.58
CA LYS A 18 28.33 -2.39 20.96
C LYS A 18 29.68 -2.00 21.54
N ALA A 19 29.67 -1.40 22.73
CA ALA A 19 30.90 -1.19 23.50
C ALA A 19 31.56 -2.54 23.81
N THR A 20 32.87 -2.62 23.60
CA THR A 20 33.64 -3.84 23.90
C THR A 20 34.24 -3.76 25.30
N SER A 21 34.87 -4.85 25.77
CA SER A 21 35.62 -4.86 27.03
C SER A 21 36.92 -4.05 26.98
N VAL A 22 37.39 -3.67 25.79
CA VAL A 22 38.55 -2.79 25.62
C VAL A 22 38.09 -1.34 25.67
N ALA A 23 38.62 -0.57 26.62
CA ALA A 23 38.23 0.82 26.84
C ALA A 23 38.40 1.65 25.55
N GLY A 24 37.36 2.41 25.20
CA GLY A 24 37.34 3.27 24.02
C GLY A 24 37.06 2.56 22.69
N GLN A 25 36.85 1.23 22.67
CA GLN A 25 36.54 0.50 21.45
C GLN A 25 35.05 0.12 21.34
N THR A 26 34.48 0.38 20.17
CA THR A 26 33.09 0.04 19.81
C THR A 26 33.09 -0.88 18.60
N ALA A 27 32.53 -2.08 18.75
CA ALA A 27 32.28 -2.96 17.63
C ALA A 27 31.14 -2.40 16.77
N GLN A 28 31.26 -2.50 15.45
CA GLN A 28 30.28 -2.02 14.49
C GLN A 28 29.86 -3.15 13.56
N LEU A 29 28.56 -3.25 13.30
CA LEU A 29 27.98 -4.13 12.30
C LEU A 29 27.11 -3.26 11.37
N PRO A 30 27.63 -2.83 10.22
CA PRO A 30 26.83 -2.13 9.23
C PRO A 30 25.81 -3.10 8.61
N LEU A 31 24.60 -2.61 8.38
CA LEU A 31 23.53 -3.27 7.64
C LEU A 31 23.23 -2.45 6.40
N GLN A 32 23.18 -3.12 5.25
CA GLN A 32 22.64 -2.56 4.02
C GLN A 32 21.79 -3.62 3.34
N TYR A 33 20.52 -3.30 3.14
CA TYR A 33 19.57 -4.10 2.39
C TYR A 33 18.85 -3.18 1.40
N ALA A 34 18.77 -3.61 0.15
CA ALA A 34 18.04 -2.89 -0.88
C ALA A 34 17.28 -3.89 -1.74
N GLN A 35 16.03 -3.54 -2.03
CA GLN A 35 15.16 -4.30 -2.91
C GLN A 35 14.52 -3.30 -3.87
N GLN A 36 14.53 -3.61 -5.16
CA GLN A 36 13.91 -2.79 -6.20
C GLN A 36 13.04 -3.67 -7.09
N LEU A 37 11.80 -3.26 -7.30
CA LEU A 37 10.86 -3.89 -8.22
C LEU A 37 10.53 -2.90 -9.32
N GLY A 38 10.65 -3.34 -10.56
CA GLY A 38 10.25 -2.59 -11.75
C GLY A 38 9.06 -3.26 -12.40
N LEU A 39 8.11 -2.45 -12.87
CA LEU A 39 7.02 -2.87 -13.73
C LEU A 39 7.13 -2.10 -15.06
N GLY A 40 7.18 -2.84 -16.15
CA GLY A 40 7.00 -2.30 -17.50
C GLY A 40 5.53 -2.07 -17.83
N ALA A 41 5.25 -1.59 -19.03
CA ALA A 41 3.87 -1.44 -19.48
C ALA A 41 3.25 -2.78 -19.91
N GLY A 42 2.00 -3.01 -19.53
CA GLY A 42 1.19 -4.16 -19.94
C GLY A 42 0.51 -4.86 -18.77
N THR A 43 -0.04 -6.05 -19.01
CA THR A 43 -0.82 -6.78 -18.01
C THR A 43 -0.12 -8.03 -17.47
N GLY A 44 0.98 -8.46 -18.11
CA GLY A 44 1.67 -9.70 -17.77
C GLY A 44 2.54 -9.65 -16.51
N ALA A 45 3.40 -10.66 -16.35
CA ALA A 45 4.43 -10.66 -15.31
C ALA A 45 5.41 -9.49 -15.53
N GLY A 46 5.77 -8.81 -14.45
CA GLY A 46 6.65 -7.65 -14.47
C GLY A 46 6.05 -6.43 -15.18
N GLN A 47 4.72 -6.37 -15.32
CA GLN A 47 4.04 -5.29 -16.05
C GLN A 47 2.83 -4.76 -15.29
N ALA A 48 2.50 -3.48 -15.50
CA ALA A 48 1.27 -2.84 -15.05
C ALA A 48 0.76 -1.85 -16.11
N ASP A 49 -0.53 -1.55 -16.08
CA ASP A 49 -1.15 -0.58 -17.00
C ASP A 49 -2.10 0.41 -16.31
N THR A 50 -2.34 0.22 -15.02
CA THR A 50 -3.30 0.98 -14.23
C THR A 50 -2.60 1.58 -13.02
N LEU A 51 -2.86 2.88 -12.76
CA LEU A 51 -2.36 3.61 -11.61
C LEU A 51 -3.47 4.51 -11.06
N TYR A 52 -3.74 4.38 -9.76
CA TYR A 52 -4.51 5.34 -9.00
C TYR A 52 -3.64 5.91 -7.89
N VAL A 53 -3.66 7.24 -7.75
CA VAL A 53 -2.93 7.97 -6.70
C VAL A 53 -3.84 9.06 -6.15
N ALA A 54 -3.97 9.12 -4.83
CA ALA A 54 -4.69 10.19 -4.17
C ALA A 54 -4.17 10.45 -2.75
N THR A 55 -4.31 11.69 -2.30
CA THR A 55 -4.29 12.06 -0.87
C THR A 55 -5.73 12.19 -0.41
N ARG A 56 -6.08 11.54 0.69
CA ARG A 56 -7.46 11.49 1.22
C ARG A 56 -7.48 11.84 2.71
N THR A 57 -8.60 12.41 3.17
CA THR A 57 -8.81 12.77 4.58
C THR A 57 -10.12 12.18 5.06
N LEU A 58 -10.06 11.44 6.16
CA LEU A 58 -11.20 10.87 6.85
C LEU A 58 -11.48 11.66 8.11
N ALA A 59 -12.74 12.04 8.32
CA ALA A 59 -13.18 12.65 9.58
C ALA A 59 -12.99 11.70 10.77
N ALA A 60 -13.17 12.21 11.99
CA ALA A 60 -13.15 11.40 13.20
C ALA A 60 -14.14 10.23 13.09
N SER A 61 -13.69 9.02 13.44
CA SER A 61 -14.47 7.78 13.37
C SER A 61 -15.03 7.41 11.97
N ALA A 62 -14.61 8.10 10.91
CA ALA A 62 -15.07 7.82 9.57
C ALA A 62 -14.29 6.66 8.95
N GLY A 63 -14.96 5.94 8.05
CA GLY A 63 -14.35 4.95 7.17
C GLY A 63 -14.90 5.08 5.77
N GLU A 64 -14.19 4.49 4.82
CA GLU A 64 -14.55 4.43 3.42
C GLU A 64 -14.12 3.10 2.81
N ASP A 65 -14.81 2.70 1.75
CA ASP A 65 -14.44 1.54 0.94
C ASP A 65 -14.01 2.05 -0.44
N LEU A 66 -12.74 1.84 -0.75
CA LEU A 66 -12.16 2.15 -2.05
C LEU A 66 -12.44 0.97 -2.98
N ASP A 67 -13.28 1.19 -3.99
CA ASP A 67 -13.60 0.19 -4.99
C ASP A 67 -12.53 0.14 -6.08
N LEU A 68 -11.73 -0.92 -6.03
CA LEU A 68 -10.60 -1.16 -6.92
C LEU A 68 -11.04 -1.55 -8.34
N ALA A 69 -12.34 -1.77 -8.59
CA ALA A 69 -12.84 -2.17 -9.90
C ALA A 69 -14.23 -1.60 -10.23
N GLY A 70 -14.35 -0.27 -10.32
CA GLY A 70 -15.58 0.34 -10.83
C GLY A 70 -15.75 1.84 -10.62
N THR A 71 -15.39 2.39 -9.45
CA THR A 71 -15.72 3.79 -9.13
C THR A 71 -14.53 4.72 -9.00
N LEU A 72 -13.34 4.22 -8.69
CA LEU A 72 -12.15 5.06 -8.66
C LEU A 72 -11.83 5.57 -10.06
N VAL A 73 -11.38 6.83 -10.15
CA VAL A 73 -11.01 7.48 -11.40
C VAL A 73 -9.56 7.93 -11.29
N ASP A 74 -8.75 7.62 -12.30
CA ASP A 74 -7.36 8.07 -12.35
C ASP A 74 -7.23 9.57 -12.63
N ALA A 75 -6.02 10.10 -12.53
CA ALA A 75 -5.74 11.52 -12.80
C ALA A 75 -5.98 11.93 -14.27
N LEU A 76 -6.19 10.98 -15.17
CA LEU A 76 -6.45 11.19 -16.59
C LEU A 76 -7.95 11.07 -16.93
N GLY A 77 -8.80 10.78 -15.94
CA GLY A 77 -10.25 10.65 -16.10
C GLY A 77 -10.73 9.25 -16.47
N ASN A 78 -9.87 8.23 -16.46
CA ASN A 78 -10.29 6.84 -16.71
C ASN A 78 -10.78 6.18 -15.42
N THR A 79 -11.89 5.46 -15.51
CA THR A 79 -12.31 4.56 -14.44
C THR A 79 -11.31 3.43 -14.26
N ILE A 80 -10.92 3.19 -13.02
CA ILE A 80 -10.06 2.07 -12.61
C ILE A 80 -10.90 0.79 -12.59
N ASN A 81 -10.47 -0.21 -13.36
CA ASN A 81 -11.05 -1.54 -13.36
C ASN A 81 -9.95 -2.60 -13.24
N LEU A 82 -9.41 -2.78 -12.03
CA LEU A 82 -8.31 -3.71 -11.80
C LEU A 82 -8.80 -5.16 -11.88
N ALA A 83 -8.05 -6.00 -12.61
CA ALA A 83 -8.15 -7.46 -12.50
C ALA A 83 -7.09 -8.02 -11.54
N ARG A 84 -5.95 -7.32 -11.43
CA ARG A 84 -4.79 -7.70 -10.64
C ARG A 84 -4.20 -6.49 -9.94
N LEU A 85 -4.18 -6.49 -8.61
CA LEU A 85 -3.41 -5.53 -7.83
C LEU A 85 -1.96 -6.03 -7.72
N LYS A 86 -1.01 -5.22 -8.20
CA LYS A 86 0.43 -5.53 -8.21
C LYS A 86 1.23 -4.69 -7.22
N GLY A 87 0.69 -3.54 -6.83
CA GLY A 87 1.27 -2.66 -5.81
C GLY A 87 0.17 -1.94 -5.03
N LEU A 88 0.29 -1.96 -3.71
CA LEU A 88 -0.50 -1.12 -2.80
C LEU A 88 0.47 -0.41 -1.87
N VAL A 89 0.44 0.92 -1.86
CA VAL A 89 1.18 1.74 -0.91
C VAL A 89 0.22 2.63 -0.17
N ILE A 90 0.29 2.59 1.15
CA ILE A 90 -0.45 3.47 2.05
C ILE A 90 0.55 4.18 2.95
N VAL A 91 0.47 5.51 2.99
CA VAL A 91 1.31 6.34 3.86
C VAL A 91 0.40 7.16 4.76
N ALA A 92 0.51 6.96 6.07
CA ALA A 92 -0.24 7.76 7.03
C ALA A 92 0.52 9.07 7.28
N ASN A 93 -0.18 10.21 7.18
CA ASN A 93 0.42 11.50 7.47
C ASN A 93 0.99 11.53 8.91
N ALA A 94 2.21 12.06 9.07
CA ALA A 94 2.90 12.13 10.36
C ALA A 94 2.19 13.03 11.39
N ALA A 95 1.37 13.99 10.94
CA ALA A 95 0.59 14.87 11.80
C ALA A 95 -0.71 14.23 12.32
N ASN A 96 -1.09 13.04 11.84
CA ASN A 96 -2.24 12.31 12.38
C ASN A 96 -2.00 12.00 13.87
N THR A 97 -3.05 12.07 14.69
CA THR A 97 -2.99 11.63 16.09
C THR A 97 -3.64 10.26 16.30
N ASN A 98 -4.45 9.82 15.33
CA ASN A 98 -5.08 8.50 15.28
C ASN A 98 -4.38 7.60 14.23
N PRO A 99 -4.38 6.27 14.43
CA PRO A 99 -3.89 5.34 13.40
C PRO A 99 -4.86 5.29 12.22
N LEU A 100 -4.32 5.00 11.03
CA LEU A 100 -5.11 4.58 9.89
C LEU A 100 -5.31 3.06 9.97
N VAL A 101 -6.53 2.59 9.78
CA VAL A 101 -6.88 1.17 9.70
C VAL A 101 -7.10 0.84 8.23
N VAL A 102 -6.36 -0.13 7.69
CA VAL A 102 -6.45 -0.55 6.27
C VAL A 102 -6.77 -2.02 6.23
N GLY A 103 -7.74 -2.45 5.43
CA GLY A 103 -8.25 -3.81 5.54
C GLY A 103 -9.24 -4.22 4.48
N ASN A 104 -9.90 -5.33 4.74
CA ASN A 104 -10.98 -5.84 3.92
C ASN A 104 -12.30 -5.22 4.36
N ALA A 105 -13.09 -4.73 3.39
CA ALA A 105 -14.46 -4.31 3.67
C ALA A 105 -15.31 -5.49 4.15
N ALA A 106 -16.32 -5.22 4.97
CA ALA A 106 -17.17 -6.25 5.56
C ALA A 106 -17.95 -7.07 4.51
N ALA A 107 -18.29 -6.44 3.37
CA ALA A 107 -18.87 -7.08 2.20
C ALA A 107 -18.01 -6.77 0.98
N ASN A 108 -17.90 -7.73 0.06
CA ASN A 108 -17.11 -7.62 -1.17
C ASN A 108 -15.65 -7.20 -0.95
N GLY A 109 -15.11 -7.48 0.24
CA GLY A 109 -13.76 -7.07 0.62
C GLY A 109 -12.70 -7.67 -0.29
N PHE A 110 -11.69 -6.89 -0.63
CA PHE A 110 -10.52 -7.34 -1.37
C PHE A 110 -9.65 -8.26 -0.48
N ILE A 111 -10.03 -9.53 -0.33
CA ILE A 111 -9.40 -10.46 0.64
C ILE A 111 -8.05 -11.03 0.20
N ALA A 112 -7.69 -10.88 -1.08
CA ALA A 112 -6.57 -11.63 -1.67
C ALA A 112 -5.21 -11.33 -1.00
N TRP A 113 -5.04 -10.15 -0.39
CA TRP A 113 -3.80 -9.71 0.22
C TRP A 113 -3.65 -10.06 1.71
N CYS A 114 -4.75 -10.33 2.43
CA CYS A 114 -4.70 -10.70 3.84
C CYS A 114 -5.73 -11.80 4.18
N SER A 115 -5.25 -12.88 4.81
CA SER A 115 -6.08 -14.04 5.13
C SER A 115 -7.07 -13.71 6.26
N GLY A 116 -8.32 -13.41 5.89
CA GLY A 116 -9.43 -13.19 6.81
C GLY A 116 -10.47 -12.24 6.23
N ALA A 117 -11.76 -12.57 6.35
CA ALA A 117 -12.82 -11.81 5.68
C ALA A 117 -12.85 -10.31 6.04
N THR A 118 -12.46 -9.95 7.26
CA THR A 118 -12.42 -8.56 7.77
C THR A 118 -11.06 -8.22 8.38
N ALA A 119 -9.99 -8.83 7.88
CA ALA A 119 -8.64 -8.59 8.41
C ALA A 119 -8.22 -7.14 8.13
N THR A 120 -7.56 -6.53 9.10
CA THR A 120 -7.07 -5.15 9.01
C THR A 120 -5.64 -5.04 9.55
N VAL A 121 -4.93 -4.01 9.09
CA VAL A 121 -3.61 -3.59 9.58
C VAL A 121 -3.69 -2.14 10.03
N ASN A 122 -2.96 -1.81 11.09
CA ASN A 122 -2.87 -0.45 11.60
C ASN A 122 -1.60 0.23 11.08
N VAL A 123 -1.76 1.30 10.30
CA VAL A 123 -0.68 2.19 9.90
C VAL A 123 -0.65 3.36 10.87
N ARG A 124 0.36 3.39 11.75
CA ARG A 124 0.54 4.45 12.74
C ARG A 124 0.88 5.78 12.04
N PRO A 125 0.65 6.95 12.68
CA PRO A 125 1.06 8.23 12.14
C PRO A 125 2.52 8.24 11.66
N GLY A 126 2.76 8.71 10.44
CA GLY A 126 4.09 8.72 9.80
C GLY A 126 4.56 7.35 9.30
N GLY A 127 3.77 6.30 9.52
CA GLY A 127 4.04 4.95 9.06
C GLY A 127 3.72 4.74 7.59
N LEU A 128 4.27 3.65 7.06
CA LEU A 128 4.08 3.21 5.69
C LEU A 128 3.74 1.72 5.68
N PHE A 129 2.74 1.37 4.88
CA PHE A 129 2.45 -0.01 4.49
C PHE A 129 2.63 -0.13 2.98
N ALA A 130 3.42 -1.10 2.54
CA ALA A 130 3.63 -1.38 1.12
C ALA A 130 3.55 -2.88 0.85
N LEU A 131 2.83 -3.24 -0.19
CA LEU A 131 2.64 -4.59 -0.67
C LEU A 131 2.89 -4.61 -2.17
N PHE A 132 3.74 -5.52 -2.65
CA PHE A 132 4.04 -5.66 -4.08
C PHE A 132 4.16 -7.11 -4.51
N ALA A 133 3.56 -7.43 -5.66
CA ALA A 133 3.62 -8.74 -6.30
C ALA A 133 3.78 -8.55 -7.82
N PRO A 134 5.00 -8.65 -8.37
CA PRO A 134 5.26 -8.37 -9.77
C PRO A 134 4.89 -9.53 -10.71
N ASP A 135 4.55 -10.71 -10.19
CA ASP A 135 4.20 -11.85 -11.04
C ASP A 135 2.87 -11.63 -11.78
N ALA A 136 2.53 -12.54 -12.69
CA ALA A 136 1.31 -12.44 -13.48
C ALA A 136 0.03 -12.69 -12.65
N THR A 137 0.12 -13.50 -11.58
CA THR A 137 -1.02 -13.82 -10.69
C THR A 137 -1.33 -12.65 -9.78
N ALA A 138 -0.29 -12.06 -9.17
CA ALA A 138 -0.39 -10.95 -8.23
C ALA A 138 -1.56 -11.16 -7.23
N TYR A 139 -2.33 -10.11 -6.94
CA TYR A 139 -3.55 -10.22 -6.13
C TYR A 139 -4.80 -10.07 -6.99
N PRO A 140 -5.62 -11.12 -7.15
CA PRO A 140 -6.83 -11.04 -7.97
C PRO A 140 -7.85 -10.09 -7.36
N VAL A 141 -8.40 -9.21 -8.19
CA VAL A 141 -9.52 -8.33 -7.88
C VAL A 141 -10.73 -8.83 -8.68
N THR A 142 -11.88 -9.00 -8.02
CA THR A 142 -13.10 -9.48 -8.70
C THR A 142 -14.20 -8.43 -8.55
N PRO A 143 -14.60 -7.76 -9.64
CA PRO A 143 -15.61 -6.70 -9.58
C PRO A 143 -16.89 -7.16 -8.89
N GLY A 144 -17.37 -6.34 -7.95
CA GLY A 144 -18.59 -6.53 -7.18
C GLY A 144 -18.57 -7.63 -6.12
N THR A 145 -17.46 -8.38 -5.95
CA THR A 145 -17.41 -9.49 -4.98
C THR A 145 -16.10 -9.60 -4.20
N ALA A 146 -14.99 -9.05 -4.70
CA ALA A 146 -13.70 -9.06 -4.02
C ALA A 146 -12.82 -7.89 -4.50
N ASP A 147 -13.30 -6.67 -4.30
CA ASP A 147 -12.73 -5.44 -4.86
C ASP A 147 -12.74 -4.24 -3.92
N LEU A 148 -13.37 -4.32 -2.75
CA LEU A 148 -13.43 -3.21 -1.80
C LEU A 148 -12.26 -3.24 -0.80
N LEU A 149 -11.36 -2.25 -0.91
CA LEU A 149 -10.31 -1.97 0.08
C LEU A 149 -10.85 -0.99 1.13
N HIS A 150 -10.98 -1.46 2.37
CA HIS A 150 -11.45 -0.64 3.47
C HIS A 150 -10.34 0.23 4.04
N VAL A 151 -10.64 1.51 4.27
CA VAL A 151 -9.76 2.43 4.98
C VAL A 151 -10.58 3.20 6.02
N ALA A 152 -10.10 3.24 7.26
CA ALA A 152 -10.78 3.93 8.35
C ALA A 152 -9.85 4.72 9.24
N ASN A 153 -10.41 5.77 9.84
CA ASN A 153 -9.83 6.45 10.98
C ASN A 153 -9.98 5.56 12.22
N GLY A 154 -8.87 5.07 12.76
CA GLY A 154 -8.85 4.19 13.93
C GLY A 154 -9.10 4.89 15.26
N GLY A 155 -9.57 6.13 15.26
CA GLY A 155 -9.90 6.88 16.46
C GLY A 155 -10.93 7.99 16.25
N ALA A 156 -11.33 8.62 17.35
CA ALA A 156 -12.25 9.73 17.38
C ALA A 156 -11.51 11.08 17.58
N GLY A 157 -12.26 12.19 17.61
CA GLY A 157 -11.79 13.51 18.01
C GLY A 157 -10.94 14.29 16.98
N SER A 158 -10.34 13.62 16.00
CA SER A 158 -9.58 14.28 14.93
C SER A 158 -9.65 13.50 13.62
N SER A 159 -9.46 14.20 12.49
CA SER A 159 -9.33 13.58 11.18
C SER A 159 -7.98 12.91 10.98
N VAL A 160 -7.91 11.94 10.08
CA VAL A 160 -6.66 11.34 9.59
C VAL A 160 -6.52 11.62 8.10
N THR A 161 -5.29 11.94 7.67
CA THR A 161 -4.93 12.11 6.25
C THR A 161 -3.96 11.02 5.84
N TYR A 162 -4.09 10.51 4.62
CA TYR A 162 -3.22 9.46 4.09
C TYR A 162 -3.05 9.59 2.58
N ASP A 163 -1.92 9.09 2.10
CA ASP A 163 -1.68 8.88 0.67
C ASP A 163 -1.93 7.42 0.33
N VAL A 164 -2.58 7.19 -0.82
CA VAL A 164 -2.83 5.87 -1.37
C VAL A 164 -2.34 5.81 -2.81
N LEU A 165 -1.55 4.79 -3.10
CA LEU A 165 -1.14 4.43 -4.45
C LEU A 165 -1.57 3.00 -4.72
N VAL A 166 -2.35 2.80 -5.76
CA VAL A 166 -2.77 1.49 -6.26
C VAL A 166 -2.21 1.31 -7.65
N ILE A 167 -1.42 0.26 -7.82
CA ILE A 167 -0.78 -0.10 -9.08
C ILE A 167 -1.26 -1.50 -9.46
N GLY A 168 -1.62 -1.69 -10.71
CA GLY A 168 -1.99 -3.02 -11.17
C GLY A 168 -2.24 -3.12 -12.66
N SER A 169 -2.92 -4.20 -13.04
CA SER A 169 -3.27 -4.48 -14.43
C SER A 169 -4.76 -4.69 -14.61
N SER A 170 -5.27 -4.29 -15.77
CA SER A 170 -6.67 -4.50 -16.17
C SER A 170 -6.98 -5.94 -16.62
N ALA A 171 -5.96 -6.81 -16.69
CA ALA A 171 -6.07 -8.25 -16.97
C ALA A 171 -5.02 -9.04 -16.17
#